data_AF-A0A2V7TIC8-F1
#
_entry.id   AF-A0A2V7TIC8-F1
#
_cell.length_a   1.000
_cell.length_b   1.000
_cell.length_c   1.000
_cell.angle_alpha   90.00
_cell.angle_beta   90.00
_cell.angle_gamma   90.00
#
_symmetry.space_group_name_H-M   'P 1'
#
loop_
_entity.id
_entity.type
_entity.pdbx_description
1 polymer ?
#
loop_
_entity_poly.entity_id
_entity_poly.type
_entity_poly.pdbx_seq_one_letter_code
_entity_poly.pdbx_strand_id
1 'polypeptide(L)'
;MRRCIALFAVLAFATSAPALLSAQDSGEVKQDRKEVRHDRRDLRGDRKDIHQDNRDIRQDRRDIRQDRRDIHQDVKDGDLKDARQDRRDLRQDHGDVREDRRDRRHDERDKRSDRRDLRQDKKDLHQGEPKDSTK
;
A
#
# COMPACT_ATOMS: atom_id res chain seq x y z
N MET A 1 -24.98 -82.09 -24.58
CA MET A 1 -23.81 -82.00 -23.68
C MET A 1 -23.88 -80.67 -22.95
N ARG A 2 -24.43 -80.69 -21.73
CA ARG A 2 -24.69 -79.49 -20.90
C ARG A 2 -23.40 -79.12 -20.18
N ARG A 3 -22.91 -77.88 -20.34
CA ARG A 3 -21.80 -77.33 -19.57
C ARG A 3 -22.33 -76.26 -18.64
N CYS A 4 -22.33 -76.58 -17.35
CA CYS A 4 -22.36 -75.61 -16.26
C CYS A 4 -21.00 -74.92 -16.19
N ILE A 5 -20.96 -73.60 -15.92
CA ILE A 5 -20.00 -72.90 -15.05
C ILE A 5 -20.66 -71.57 -14.68
N ALA A 6 -21.05 -71.46 -13.41
CA ALA A 6 -21.35 -70.20 -12.76
C ALA A 6 -20.02 -69.58 -12.30
N LEU A 7 -19.79 -68.30 -12.58
CA LEU A 7 -18.69 -67.54 -12.00
C LEU A 7 -19.21 -66.25 -11.37
N PHE A 8 -18.85 -66.14 -10.10
CA PHE A 8 -19.09 -65.09 -9.12
C PHE A 8 -18.78 -63.68 -9.64
N ALA A 9 -19.77 -62.78 -9.58
CA ALA A 9 -19.55 -61.34 -9.73
C ALA A 9 -19.07 -60.77 -8.38
N VAL A 10 -17.75 -60.58 -8.27
CA VAL A 10 -17.07 -60.00 -7.10
C VAL A 10 -17.17 -58.47 -7.14
N LEU A 11 -17.82 -57.94 -6.10
CA LEU A 11 -17.38 -56.82 -5.24
C LEU A 11 -16.66 -55.60 -5.84
N ALA A 12 -17.33 -54.45 -5.70
CA ALA A 12 -16.84 -53.14 -5.25
C ALA A 12 -15.51 -52.58 -5.78
N PHE A 13 -15.60 -51.50 -6.57
CA PHE A 13 -14.63 -50.40 -6.49
C PHE A 13 -15.36 -49.06 -6.43
N ALA A 14 -15.39 -48.49 -5.23
CA ALA A 14 -15.83 -47.14 -4.94
C ALA A 14 -14.67 -46.17 -5.19
N THR A 15 -14.69 -45.43 -6.29
CA THR A 15 -13.84 -44.26 -6.55
C THR A 15 -14.53 -43.44 -7.62
N SER A 16 -14.73 -42.13 -7.56
CA SER A 16 -14.41 -41.08 -6.59
C SER A 16 -15.25 -39.89 -7.06
N ALA A 17 -15.91 -39.17 -6.16
CA ALA A 17 -16.71 -38.00 -6.53
C ALA A 17 -15.77 -36.81 -6.86
N PRO A 18 -15.75 -36.26 -8.08
CA PRO A 18 -15.06 -35.01 -8.37
C PRO A 18 -16.04 -33.86 -8.11
N ALA A 19 -16.27 -33.52 -6.83
CA ALA A 19 -17.15 -32.39 -6.47
C ALA A 19 -16.49 -31.35 -5.56
N LEU A 20 -15.21 -31.51 -5.21
CA LEU A 20 -14.51 -30.60 -4.30
C LEU A 20 -13.77 -29.43 -4.98
N LEU A 21 -13.72 -29.37 -6.31
CA LEU A 21 -12.85 -28.41 -7.01
C LEU A 21 -13.47 -27.01 -7.24
N SER A 22 -14.80 -26.86 -7.17
CA SER A 22 -15.47 -25.58 -7.51
C SER A 22 -15.65 -24.61 -6.34
N ALA A 23 -15.57 -25.09 -5.10
CA ALA A 23 -15.73 -24.26 -3.90
C ALA A 23 -14.46 -23.48 -3.53
N GLN A 24 -13.28 -23.99 -3.90
CA GLN A 24 -11.98 -23.34 -3.61
C GLN A 24 -11.79 -22.11 -4.50
N ASP A 25 -12.09 -22.23 -5.79
CA ASP A 25 -11.96 -21.17 -6.81
C ASP A 25 -12.81 -19.92 -6.48
N SER A 26 -14.02 -20.13 -5.95
CA SER A 26 -14.91 -19.04 -5.52
C SER A 26 -14.41 -18.27 -4.28
N GLY A 27 -13.65 -18.96 -3.42
CA GLY A 27 -13.09 -18.40 -2.20
C GLY A 27 -11.86 -17.54 -2.48
N GLU A 28 -10.97 -18.04 -3.35
CA GLU A 28 -9.73 -17.37 -3.77
C GLU A 28 -10.04 -16.06 -4.52
N VAL A 29 -10.95 -16.06 -5.49
CA VAL A 29 -11.36 -14.83 -6.21
C VAL A 29 -11.95 -13.76 -5.28
N LYS A 30 -12.63 -14.15 -4.19
CA LYS A 30 -13.14 -13.20 -3.18
C LYS A 30 -12.00 -12.60 -2.36
N GLN A 31 -10.99 -13.40 -2.06
CA GLN A 31 -9.81 -12.95 -1.32
C GLN A 31 -8.97 -11.99 -2.17
N ASP A 32 -8.67 -12.32 -3.42
CA ASP A 32 -7.92 -11.44 -4.35
C ASP A 32 -8.63 -10.09 -4.53
N ARG A 33 -9.97 -10.08 -4.64
CA ARG A 33 -10.75 -8.83 -4.70
C ARG A 33 -10.66 -8.01 -3.42
N LYS A 34 -10.46 -8.64 -2.27
CA LYS A 34 -10.29 -7.97 -0.98
C LYS A 34 -8.89 -7.36 -0.89
N GLU A 35 -7.86 -8.06 -1.35
CA GLU A 35 -6.46 -7.60 -1.40
C GLU A 35 -6.32 -6.40 -2.35
N VAL A 36 -6.87 -6.48 -3.57
CA VAL A 36 -6.97 -5.33 -4.50
C VAL A 36 -7.66 -4.10 -3.89
N ARG A 37 -8.66 -4.29 -3.02
CA ARG A 37 -9.35 -3.19 -2.32
C ARG A 37 -8.49 -2.60 -1.20
N HIS A 38 -7.73 -3.45 -0.52
CA HIS A 38 -6.80 -3.07 0.53
C HIS A 38 -5.69 -2.18 -0.05
N ASP A 39 -4.97 -2.64 -1.06
CA ASP A 39 -3.88 -1.88 -1.69
C ASP A 39 -4.33 -0.54 -2.27
N ARG A 40 -5.56 -0.49 -2.80
CA ARG A 40 -6.13 0.78 -3.28
C ARG A 40 -6.40 1.77 -2.14
N ARG A 41 -6.76 1.27 -0.96
CA ARG A 41 -6.96 2.10 0.22
C ARG A 41 -5.61 2.61 0.72
N ASP A 42 -4.60 1.76 0.79
CA ASP A 42 -3.27 2.14 1.27
C ASP A 42 -2.62 3.17 0.34
N LEU A 43 -2.67 2.94 -0.98
CA LEU A 43 -2.27 3.93 -1.99
C LEU A 43 -2.99 5.29 -1.88
N ARG A 44 -4.20 5.31 -1.31
CA ARG A 44 -4.91 6.56 -1.06
C ARG A 44 -4.44 7.21 0.24
N GLY A 45 -4.11 6.42 1.26
CA GLY A 45 -3.42 6.84 2.49
C GLY A 45 -2.12 7.55 2.17
N ASP A 46 -1.16 6.85 1.55
CA ASP A 46 0.17 7.39 1.25
C ASP A 46 0.10 8.68 0.41
N ARG A 47 -0.85 8.77 -0.53
CA ARG A 47 -1.03 10.00 -1.31
C ARG A 47 -1.48 11.18 -0.48
N LYS A 48 -2.31 10.93 0.52
CA LYS A 48 -2.79 11.96 1.45
C LYS A 48 -1.65 12.39 2.37
N ASP A 49 -0.87 11.45 2.87
CA ASP A 49 0.23 11.71 3.79
C ASP A 49 1.35 12.48 3.07
N ILE A 50 1.75 12.05 1.87
CA ILE A 50 2.64 12.83 0.98
C ILE A 50 2.11 14.25 0.71
N HIS A 51 0.79 14.44 0.57
CA HIS A 51 0.23 15.77 0.36
C HIS A 51 0.36 16.64 1.60
N GLN A 52 0.17 16.05 2.78
CA GLN A 52 0.30 16.71 4.08
C GLN A 52 1.75 17.13 4.31
N ASP A 53 2.72 16.22 4.19
CA ASP A 53 4.16 16.54 4.33
C ASP A 53 4.60 17.64 3.36
N ASN A 54 4.05 17.64 2.14
CA ASN A 54 4.37 18.69 1.18
C ASN A 54 3.76 20.05 1.53
N ARG A 55 2.66 20.08 2.28
CA ARG A 55 2.08 21.32 2.81
C ARG A 55 2.92 21.81 3.99
N ASP A 56 3.31 20.92 4.88
CA ASP A 56 4.05 21.24 6.10
C ASP A 56 5.46 21.76 5.73
N ILE A 57 6.20 21.05 4.86
CA ILE A 57 7.46 21.56 4.27
C ILE A 57 7.32 22.95 3.62
N ARG A 58 6.17 23.27 3.02
CA ARG A 58 5.96 24.60 2.41
C ARG A 58 5.74 25.67 3.46
N GLN A 59 5.07 25.33 4.56
CA GLN A 59 4.83 26.21 5.69
C GLN A 59 6.15 26.52 6.40
N ASP A 60 6.90 25.51 6.82
CA ASP A 60 8.20 25.70 7.48
C ASP A 60 9.19 26.48 6.59
N ARG A 61 9.13 26.29 5.27
CA ARG A 61 9.98 27.07 4.34
C ARG A 61 9.60 28.55 4.30
N ARG A 62 8.36 28.91 4.60
CA ARG A 62 7.95 30.31 4.74
C ARG A 62 8.44 30.85 6.08
N ASP A 63 8.28 30.07 7.14
CA ASP A 63 8.67 30.44 8.51
C ASP A 63 10.20 30.64 8.58
N ILE A 64 11.00 29.70 8.06
CA ILE A 64 12.45 29.85 7.84
C ILE A 64 12.84 31.15 7.12
N ARG A 65 12.04 31.60 6.14
CA ARG A 65 12.35 32.85 5.41
C ARG A 65 12.00 34.07 6.25
N GLN A 66 10.96 33.98 7.06
CA GLN A 66 10.53 35.03 7.97
C GLN A 66 11.55 35.19 9.09
N ASP A 67 11.89 34.12 9.81
CA ASP A 67 12.91 34.12 10.86
C ASP A 67 14.26 34.68 10.37
N ARG A 68 14.66 34.33 9.14
CA ARG A 68 15.90 34.89 8.56
C ARG A 68 15.84 36.41 8.36
N ARG A 69 14.69 36.96 8.03
CA ARG A 69 14.49 38.40 7.88
C ARG A 69 14.46 39.07 9.25
N ASP A 70 13.76 38.47 10.20
CA ASP A 70 13.57 39.00 11.54
C ASP A 70 14.91 39.00 12.30
N ILE A 71 15.68 37.90 12.26
CA ILE A 71 17.09 37.87 12.74
C ILE A 71 17.92 39.00 12.14
N HIS A 72 17.80 39.26 10.83
CA HIS A 72 18.59 40.31 10.19
C HIS A 72 18.21 41.70 10.69
N GLN A 73 16.90 41.95 10.88
CA GLN A 73 16.37 43.21 11.36
C GLN A 73 16.71 43.43 12.84
N ASP A 74 16.50 42.43 13.67
CA ASP A 74 16.79 42.47 15.11
C ASP A 74 18.27 42.70 15.40
N VAL A 75 19.15 42.02 14.66
CA VAL A 75 20.60 42.25 14.78
C VAL A 75 20.97 43.68 14.38
N LYS A 76 20.30 44.25 13.37
CA LYS A 76 20.52 45.63 12.93
C LYS A 76 20.04 46.65 13.96
N ASP A 77 18.91 46.36 14.61
CA ASP A 77 18.29 47.23 15.61
C ASP A 77 18.90 47.05 17.00
N GLY A 78 19.75 46.03 17.18
CA GLY A 78 20.46 45.73 18.42
C GLY A 78 19.68 44.81 19.38
N ASP A 79 18.54 44.29 18.96
CA ASP A 79 17.76 43.33 19.74
C ASP A 79 18.33 41.91 19.62
N LEU A 80 19.41 41.66 20.35
CA LEU A 80 20.07 40.36 20.33
C LEU A 80 19.25 39.25 21.02
N LYS A 81 18.20 39.61 21.78
CA LYS A 81 17.38 38.61 22.46
C LYS A 81 16.39 38.00 21.48
N ASP A 82 15.70 38.85 20.71
CA ASP A 82 14.72 38.40 19.72
C ASP A 82 15.42 37.68 18.56
N ALA A 83 16.56 38.20 18.08
CA ALA A 83 17.41 37.49 17.12
C ALA A 83 17.89 36.09 17.59
N ARG A 84 18.02 35.87 18.90
CA ARG A 84 18.36 34.55 19.46
C ARG A 84 17.15 33.62 19.48
N GLN A 85 15.96 34.17 19.71
CA GLN A 85 14.71 33.42 19.68
C GLN A 85 14.43 32.94 18.26
N ASP A 86 14.43 33.84 17.28
CA ASP A 86 14.24 33.48 15.87
C ASP A 86 15.28 32.48 15.38
N ARG A 87 16.53 32.54 15.88
CA ARG A 87 17.56 31.54 15.56
C ARG A 87 17.24 30.16 16.13
N ARG A 88 16.52 30.06 17.25
CA ARG A 88 16.03 28.78 17.78
C ARG A 88 14.88 28.27 16.94
N ASP A 89 13.96 29.13 16.55
CA ASP A 89 12.78 28.78 15.75
C ASP A 89 13.22 28.32 14.35
N LEU A 90 14.14 29.06 13.72
CA LEU A 90 14.81 28.66 12.47
C LEU A 90 15.45 27.26 12.53
N ARG A 91 15.97 26.85 13.70
CA ARG A 91 16.55 25.51 13.88
C ARG A 91 15.47 24.44 14.01
N GLN A 92 14.35 24.76 14.66
CA GLN A 92 13.19 23.88 14.80
C GLN A 92 12.58 23.62 13.42
N ASP A 93 12.25 24.66 12.67
CA ASP A 93 11.71 24.53 11.30
C ASP A 93 12.65 23.74 10.38
N HIS A 94 13.97 23.91 10.52
CA HIS A 94 14.93 23.11 9.76
C HIS A 94 14.91 21.63 10.15
N GLY A 95 14.61 21.33 11.41
CA GLY A 95 14.35 19.98 11.93
C GLY A 95 13.07 19.40 11.34
N ASP A 96 11.98 20.15 11.39
CA ASP A 96 10.65 19.73 10.92
C ASP A 96 10.67 19.44 9.41
N VAL A 97 11.25 20.34 8.61
CA VAL A 97 11.47 20.11 7.17
C VAL A 97 12.29 18.84 6.89
N ARG A 98 13.17 18.43 7.81
CA ARG A 98 13.96 17.20 7.65
C ARG A 98 13.13 15.97 7.97
N GLU A 99 12.27 16.03 8.97
CA GLU A 99 11.34 14.98 9.38
C GLU A 99 10.31 14.71 8.29
N ASP A 100 9.56 15.73 7.86
CA ASP A 100 8.59 15.62 6.77
C ASP A 100 9.21 15.07 5.47
N ARG A 101 10.48 15.40 5.21
CA ARG A 101 11.19 14.85 4.04
C ARG A 101 11.52 13.37 4.19
N ARG A 102 11.72 12.87 5.40
CA ARG A 102 11.94 11.45 5.69
C ARG A 102 10.63 10.70 5.56
N ASP A 103 9.56 11.24 6.13
CA ASP A 103 8.23 10.63 6.12
C ASP A 103 7.70 10.53 4.70
N ARG A 104 7.76 11.63 3.93
CA ARG A 104 7.43 11.59 2.51
C ARG A 104 8.25 10.58 1.71
N ARG A 105 9.50 10.31 2.09
CA ARG A 105 10.33 9.28 1.43
C ARG A 105 9.93 7.87 1.85
N HIS A 106 9.39 7.69 3.05
CA HIS A 106 8.80 6.45 3.51
C HIS A 106 7.53 6.17 2.72
N ASP A 107 6.58 7.10 2.70
CA ASP A 107 5.31 6.97 1.97
C ASP A 107 5.52 6.78 0.46
N GLU A 108 6.53 7.43 -0.12
CA GLU A 108 6.89 7.19 -1.54
C GLU A 108 7.42 5.77 -1.79
N ARG A 109 8.00 5.11 -0.79
CA ARG A 109 8.40 3.70 -0.89
C ARG A 109 7.20 2.79 -0.71
N ASP A 110 6.36 3.04 0.28
CA ASP A 110 5.16 2.25 0.55
C ASP A 110 4.23 2.27 -0.66
N LYS A 111 3.96 3.46 -1.21
CA LYS A 111 3.18 3.63 -2.44
C LYS A 111 3.75 2.87 -3.64
N ARG A 112 5.06 2.62 -3.68
CA ARG A 112 5.68 1.81 -4.74
C ARG A 112 5.49 0.32 -4.48
N SER A 113 5.55 -0.11 -3.23
CA SER A 113 5.24 -1.48 -2.80
C SER A 113 3.78 -1.79 -3.08
N ASP A 114 2.84 -0.98 -2.60
CA ASP A 114 1.40 -1.19 -2.81
C ASP A 114 1.02 -1.17 -4.30
N ARG A 115 1.73 -0.40 -5.14
CA ARG A 115 1.53 -0.43 -6.60
C ARG A 115 2.00 -1.74 -7.21
N ARG A 116 3.06 -2.34 -6.67
CA ARG A 116 3.57 -3.64 -7.12
C ARG A 116 2.60 -4.74 -6.71
N ASP A 117 2.13 -4.71 -5.48
CA ASP A 117 1.20 -5.69 -4.92
C ASP A 117 -0.14 -5.62 -5.65
N LEU A 118 -0.69 -4.42 -5.83
CA LEU A 118 -1.91 -4.22 -6.62
C LEU A 118 -1.78 -4.70 -8.06
N ARG A 119 -0.58 -4.65 -8.64
CA ARG A 119 -0.32 -5.18 -9.98
C ARG A 119 -0.27 -6.71 -9.95
N GLN A 120 0.26 -7.31 -8.90
CA GLN A 120 0.32 -8.74 -8.72
C GLN A 120 -1.07 -9.31 -8.48
N ASP A 121 -1.82 -8.80 -7.50
CA ASP A 121 -3.18 -9.24 -7.19
C ASP A 121 -4.12 -9.14 -8.40
N LYS A 122 -3.97 -8.09 -9.21
CA LYS A 122 -4.74 -7.95 -10.45
C LYS A 122 -4.41 -9.02 -11.49
N LYS A 123 -3.16 -9.47 -11.56
CA LYS A 123 -2.77 -10.57 -12.47
C LYS A 123 -3.30 -11.89 -11.98
N ASP A 124 -3.30 -12.10 -10.67
CA ASP A 124 -3.73 -13.35 -10.05
C ASP A 124 -5.26 -13.48 -10.19
N LEU A 125 -5.98 -12.38 -9.95
CA LEU A 125 -7.41 -12.27 -10.25
C LEU A 125 -7.75 -12.56 -11.73
N HIS A 126 -6.89 -12.12 -12.67
CA HIS A 126 -7.10 -12.38 -14.11
C HIS A 126 -6.77 -13.82 -14.52
N GLN A 127 -5.86 -14.48 -13.83
CA GLN A 127 -5.48 -15.87 -14.08
C GLN A 127 -6.45 -16.87 -13.45
N GLY A 128 -7.08 -16.50 -12.32
CA GLY A 128 -8.12 -17.28 -11.66
C GLY A 128 -9.51 -17.17 -12.32
N GLU A 129 -9.70 -16.30 -13.32
CA GLU A 129 -10.93 -16.35 -14.12
C GLU A 129 -10.82 -17.52 -15.13
N PRO A 130 -11.66 -18.57 -15.04
CA PRO A 130 -11.69 -19.59 -16.07
C PRO A 130 -12.00 -18.92 -17.39
N LYS A 131 -11.13 -19.13 -18.39
CA LYS A 131 -11.37 -18.69 -19.77
C LYS A 131 -12.61 -19.42 -20.25
N ASP A 132 -13.76 -18.77 -20.14
CA ASP A 132 -15.02 -19.28 -20.66
C ASP A 132 -14.79 -19.49 -22.16
N SER A 133 -14.68 -20.76 -22.57
CA SER A 133 -14.48 -21.20 -23.94
C SER A 133 -15.69 -20.75 -24.74
N THR A 134 -15.62 -19.55 -25.29
CA THR A 134 -16.69 -19.02 -26.13
C THR A 134 -16.47 -19.53 -27.56
N LYS A 135 -17.31 -20.53 -27.88
CA LYS A 135 -17.59 -21.22 -29.14
C LYS A 135 -16.75 -22.45 -29.48
#